data_AF-A0A4Y7KN64-F1
#
_entry.id   AF-A0A4Y7KN64-F1
#
_cell.length_a   1.000
_cell.length_b   1.000
_cell.length_c   1.000
_cell.angle_alpha   90.00
_cell.angle_beta   90.00
_cell.angle_gamma   90.00
#
_symmetry.space_group_name_H-M   'P 1'
#
loop_
_entity.id
_entity.type
_entity.pdbx_description
1 polymer ?
#
loop_
_entity_poly.entity_id
_entity_poly.type
_entity_poly.pdbx_seq_one_letter_code
_entity_poly.pdbx_strand_id
1 'polypeptide(L)'
;MASTAEAGAAAASSSSATEEELTLTVKWSGKEYTVRVCGDESIGELKRRICQVTNVLPKRQKLLYPKLSGPKLSDDSILLSQLPLKSSLKMTMVGLENDSVDKYVVFLLALESLFHALKLSYHSKNNTTQTRTLTFSRTVEDDIIVDQVDAPEIVDDFELGQDEVVDIKDKEVNKQKLQRRINQFKIELLNPCREGKKLLVLDIDYTLFDHRSTAENPLELMRPYLHEFLSAVYAEYDIIIWSATSMKWVELKMQQLGVLSNPNYKITALLDHMAMITVQSDSRGIFDCQPLGLIWGQFPEFYSSKNTIMFDDLRRNFVMNPQNGLTIRPFRKAHANRDTDQDLVNLTQYLLAIADLKDLSKLDHKHWESYTEETAKRRRHN
;
A
#
# COMPACT_ATOMS: atom_id res chain seq x y z
N MET A 1 -11.28 45.62 56.38
CA MET A 1 -11.02 45.84 54.94
C MET A 1 -9.57 45.49 54.68
N ALA A 2 -9.13 44.65 53.77
CA ALA A 2 -9.78 43.76 52.82
C ALA A 2 -8.80 42.61 52.58
N SER A 3 -9.34 41.41 52.39
CA SER A 3 -8.67 40.25 51.81
C SER A 3 -8.17 40.58 50.39
N THR A 4 -7.04 40.02 49.98
CA THR A 4 -6.83 39.56 48.59
C THR A 4 -5.76 38.47 48.57
N ALA A 5 -6.06 37.44 47.78
CA ALA A 5 -5.45 36.13 47.75
C ALA A 5 -4.37 35.98 46.66
N GLU A 6 -3.64 34.86 46.77
CA GLU A 6 -2.61 34.31 45.89
C GLU A 6 -2.98 34.21 44.41
N ALA A 7 -1.95 34.25 43.56
CA ALA A 7 -1.90 33.44 42.35
C ALA A 7 -0.42 33.17 41.96
N GLY A 8 0.15 32.10 42.51
CA GLY A 8 1.36 31.49 41.98
C GLY A 8 1.03 30.72 40.71
N ALA A 9 1.56 31.16 39.57
CA ALA A 9 1.43 30.44 38.31
C ALA A 9 2.33 29.19 38.34
N ALA A 10 1.74 28.06 38.68
CA ALA A 10 2.34 26.75 38.50
C ALA A 10 2.47 26.47 36.99
N ALA A 11 3.70 26.32 36.52
CA ALA A 11 3.99 25.79 35.20
C ALA A 11 3.41 24.36 35.11
N ALA A 12 2.35 24.20 34.33
CA ALA A 12 1.83 22.90 33.97
C ALA A 12 2.84 22.22 33.03
N SER A 13 3.69 21.38 33.60
CA SER A 13 4.40 20.34 32.88
C SER A 13 3.36 19.40 32.27
N SER A 14 3.09 19.52 30.98
CA SER A 14 2.37 18.50 30.24
C SER A 14 3.26 17.25 30.18
N SER A 15 3.08 16.35 31.14
CA SER A 15 3.67 15.02 31.09
C SER A 15 3.14 14.31 29.85
N SER A 16 3.96 14.20 28.81
CA SER A 16 3.76 13.23 27.75
C SER A 16 3.86 11.86 28.40
N ALA A 17 2.72 11.28 28.79
CA ALA A 17 2.66 9.87 29.11
C ALA A 17 3.15 9.15 27.86
N THR A 18 4.36 8.61 27.91
CA THR A 18 4.84 7.66 26.90
C THR A 18 3.88 6.49 26.95
N GLU A 19 2.92 6.46 26.03
CA GLU A 19 1.97 5.37 25.85
C GLU A 19 2.77 4.06 25.79
N GLU A 20 2.54 3.16 26.76
CA GLU A 20 3.33 1.94 26.88
C GLU A 20 3.21 1.11 25.60
N GLU A 21 4.31 1.03 24.84
CA GLU A 21 4.41 0.16 23.68
C GLU A 21 4.46 -1.29 24.14
N LEU A 22 3.52 -2.08 23.62
CA LEU A 22 3.39 -3.51 23.86
C LEU A 22 4.01 -4.28 22.69
N THR A 23 5.00 -5.12 23.00
CA THR A 23 5.49 -6.13 22.05
C THR A 23 4.76 -7.44 22.32
N LEU A 24 3.97 -7.91 21.36
CA LEU A 24 3.17 -9.14 21.47
C LEU A 24 3.71 -10.19 20.51
N THR A 25 3.74 -11.45 20.94
CA THR A 25 4.04 -12.60 20.08
C THR A 25 2.75 -13.36 19.80
N VAL A 26 2.44 -13.53 18.52
CA VAL A 26 1.26 -14.24 18.03
C VAL A 26 1.72 -15.55 17.40
N LYS A 27 1.26 -16.67 17.95
CA LYS A 27 1.51 -18.00 17.40
C LYS A 27 0.37 -18.38 16.46
N TRP A 28 0.69 -18.62 15.19
CA TRP A 28 -0.26 -19.05 14.16
C TRP A 28 0.41 -20.04 13.20
N SER A 29 -0.32 -21.11 12.84
CA SER A 29 0.15 -22.15 11.90
C SER A 29 1.56 -22.68 12.20
N GLY A 30 1.85 -22.93 13.49
CA GLY A 30 3.15 -23.42 13.96
C GLY A 30 4.29 -22.40 13.99
N LYS A 31 4.07 -21.16 13.51
CA LYS A 31 5.06 -20.07 13.50
C LYS A 31 4.74 -19.01 14.56
N GLU A 32 5.76 -18.27 14.98
CA GLU A 32 5.63 -17.12 15.90
C GLU A 32 5.90 -15.82 15.14
N TYR A 33 5.02 -14.83 15.34
CA TYR A 33 5.07 -13.52 14.72
C TYR A 33 5.09 -12.45 15.82
N THR A 34 6.00 -11.49 15.74
CA THR A 34 6.07 -10.38 16.70
C THR A 34 5.39 -9.15 16.12
N VAL A 35 4.43 -8.59 16.85
CA VAL A 35 3.74 -7.35 16.52
C VAL A 35 3.94 -6.33 17.63
N ARG A 36 4.19 -5.08 17.26
CA ARG A 36 4.29 -3.94 18.18
C ARG A 36 3.03 -3.09 18.07
N VAL A 37 2.41 -2.82 19.20
CA VAL A 37 1.15 -2.08 19.33
C VAL A 37 1.19 -1.19 20.58
N CYS A 38 0.32 -0.20 20.68
CA CYS A 38 0.27 0.69 21.85
C CYS A 38 -1.05 0.52 22.61
N GLY A 39 -1.08 0.89 23.90
CA GLY A 39 -2.27 0.73 24.74
C GLY A 39 -3.50 1.53 24.27
N ASP A 40 -3.30 2.60 23.51
CA ASP A 40 -4.32 3.44 22.87
C ASP A 40 -4.88 2.84 21.58
N GLU A 41 -4.26 1.78 21.03
CA GLU A 41 -4.75 1.08 19.86
C GLU A 41 -5.87 0.08 20.23
N SER A 42 -6.78 -0.19 19.29
CA SER A 42 -7.87 -1.13 19.48
C SER A 42 -7.51 -2.59 19.12
N ILE A 43 -8.35 -3.54 19.53
CA ILE A 43 -8.23 -4.94 19.08
C ILE A 43 -8.33 -5.05 17.55
N GLY A 44 -9.17 -4.23 16.92
CA GLY A 44 -9.24 -4.15 15.46
C GLY A 44 -7.91 -3.76 14.82
N GLU A 45 -7.17 -2.84 15.43
CA GLU A 45 -5.84 -2.42 14.96
C GLU A 45 -4.77 -3.50 15.20
N LEU A 46 -4.82 -4.18 16.35
CA LEU A 46 -3.99 -5.37 16.59
C LEU A 46 -4.24 -6.43 15.51
N LYS A 47 -5.51 -6.71 15.19
CA LYS A 47 -5.86 -7.66 14.12
C LYS A 47 -5.35 -7.20 12.76
N ARG A 48 -5.44 -5.91 12.41
CA ARG A 48 -4.82 -5.37 11.18
C ARG A 48 -3.31 -5.60 11.18
N ARG A 49 -2.60 -5.33 12.29
CA ARG A 49 -1.16 -5.59 12.41
C ARG A 49 -0.81 -7.08 12.26
N ILE A 50 -1.64 -7.96 12.80
CA ILE A 50 -1.48 -9.42 12.61
C ILE A 50 -1.72 -9.79 11.14
N CYS A 51 -2.71 -9.19 10.48
CA CYS A 51 -2.99 -9.42 9.06
C CYS A 51 -1.77 -9.08 8.21
N GLN A 52 -1.09 -7.97 8.50
CA GLN A 52 0.13 -7.55 7.79
C GLN A 52 1.22 -8.65 7.83
N VAL A 53 1.43 -9.29 8.98
CA VAL A 53 2.48 -10.33 9.12
C VAL A 53 2.02 -11.75 8.78
N THR A 54 0.72 -12.01 8.62
CA THR A 54 0.16 -13.36 8.41
C THR A 54 -0.68 -13.54 7.16
N ASN A 55 -1.11 -12.46 6.49
CA ASN A 55 -2.15 -12.42 5.45
C ASN A 55 -3.53 -12.99 5.85
N VAL A 56 -3.77 -13.21 7.15
CA VAL A 56 -5.09 -13.61 7.66
C VAL A 56 -5.92 -12.34 7.88
N LEU A 57 -7.04 -12.17 7.16
CA LEU A 57 -7.87 -10.97 7.32
C LEU A 57 -8.37 -10.78 8.76
N PRO A 58 -8.50 -9.54 9.27
CA PRO A 58 -8.98 -9.26 10.62
C PRO A 58 -10.26 -10.03 11.00
N LYS A 59 -11.25 -10.07 10.09
CA LYS A 59 -12.52 -10.79 10.28
C LYS A 59 -12.37 -12.31 10.42
N ARG A 60 -11.26 -12.89 9.94
CA ARG A 60 -10.93 -14.32 10.00
C ARG A 60 -10.00 -14.66 11.17
N GLN A 61 -9.59 -13.68 11.97
CA GLN A 61 -8.70 -13.89 13.10
C GLN A 61 -9.48 -14.11 14.39
N LYS A 62 -9.23 -15.27 15.02
CA LYS A 62 -9.68 -15.58 16.37
C LYS A 62 -8.48 -15.58 17.32
N LEU A 63 -8.38 -14.55 18.15
CA LEU A 63 -7.33 -14.40 19.15
C LEU A 63 -7.68 -15.17 20.43
N LEU A 64 -6.72 -15.95 20.93
CA LEU A 64 -6.85 -16.80 22.11
C LEU A 64 -5.70 -16.50 23.08
N TYR A 65 -6.06 -16.08 24.30
CA TYR A 65 -5.10 -15.87 25.38
C TYR A 65 -5.64 -16.46 26.70
N PRO A 66 -4.93 -17.40 27.36
CA PRO A 66 -5.48 -18.12 28.51
C PRO A 66 -5.94 -17.27 29.70
N LYS A 67 -5.36 -16.07 29.90
CA LYS A 67 -5.79 -15.16 30.98
C LYS A 67 -6.92 -14.21 30.57
N LEU A 68 -7.31 -14.24 29.29
CA LEU A 68 -8.42 -13.49 28.73
C LEU A 68 -9.31 -14.44 27.93
N SER A 69 -10.23 -15.07 28.65
CA SER A 69 -11.24 -15.95 28.07
C SER A 69 -12.53 -15.16 27.85
N GLY A 70 -13.08 -15.16 26.63
CA GLY A 70 -14.43 -14.65 26.35
C GLY A 70 -14.53 -13.59 25.24
N PRO A 71 -15.70 -12.93 25.11
CA PRO A 71 -16.04 -12.05 23.97
C PRO A 71 -15.24 -10.74 23.89
N LYS A 72 -14.40 -10.44 24.90
CA LYS A 72 -13.57 -9.23 24.89
C LYS A 72 -12.56 -9.22 23.74
N LEU A 73 -11.94 -10.35 23.43
CA LEU A 73 -10.99 -10.45 22.31
C LEU A 73 -11.66 -10.47 20.92
N SER A 74 -12.98 -10.53 20.87
CA SER A 74 -13.76 -10.45 19.63
C SER A 74 -14.35 -9.07 19.35
N ASP A 75 -14.31 -8.15 20.32
CA ASP A 75 -14.80 -6.78 20.14
C ASP A 75 -13.68 -5.87 19.65
N ASP A 76 -13.74 -5.51 18.36
CA ASP A 76 -12.70 -4.72 17.69
C ASP A 76 -12.60 -3.28 18.19
N SER A 77 -13.57 -2.81 18.98
CA SER A 77 -13.61 -1.45 19.55
C SER A 77 -12.85 -1.31 20.86
N ILE A 78 -12.56 -2.42 21.56
CA ILE A 78 -11.89 -2.39 22.87
C ILE A 78 -10.43 -1.95 22.69
N LEU A 79 -9.98 -1.03 23.55
CA LEU A 79 -8.57 -0.60 23.60
C LEU A 79 -7.69 -1.64 24.29
N LEU A 80 -6.46 -1.80 23.81
CA LEU A 80 -5.49 -2.75 24.37
C LEU A 80 -5.13 -2.42 25.83
N SER A 81 -5.12 -1.14 26.21
CA SER A 81 -4.94 -0.67 27.59
C SER A 81 -6.03 -1.14 28.57
N GLN A 82 -7.23 -1.46 28.07
CA GLN A 82 -8.33 -2.00 28.89
C GLN A 82 -8.18 -3.50 29.17
N LEU A 83 -7.22 -4.15 28.52
CA LEU A 83 -6.92 -5.55 28.69
C LEU A 83 -5.67 -5.72 29.57
N PRO A 84 -5.61 -6.77 30.42
CA PRO A 84 -4.43 -7.10 31.22
C PRO A 84 -3.32 -7.75 30.35
N LEU A 85 -2.92 -7.06 29.28
CA LEU A 85 -1.82 -7.45 28.42
C LEU A 85 -0.50 -6.92 29.00
N LYS A 86 0.54 -7.76 28.97
CA LYS A 86 1.91 -7.36 29.33
C LYS A 86 2.77 -7.41 28.08
N SER A 87 3.80 -6.57 28.02
CA SER A 87 4.82 -6.71 26.96
C SER A 87 5.47 -8.10 27.02
N SER A 88 5.90 -8.61 25.86
CA SER A 88 6.41 -9.99 25.66
C SER A 88 5.39 -11.12 25.88
N LEU A 89 4.08 -10.79 25.87
CA LEU A 89 3.02 -11.78 25.98
C LEU A 89 2.93 -12.64 24.72
N LYS A 90 2.76 -13.95 24.91
CA LYS A 90 2.46 -14.91 23.85
C LYS A 90 0.96 -15.23 23.80
N MET A 91 0.33 -15.04 22.66
CA MET A 91 -1.05 -15.43 22.37
C MET A 91 -1.13 -16.36 21.16
N THR A 92 -2.20 -17.15 21.07
CA THR A 92 -2.45 -18.02 19.93
C THR A 92 -3.50 -17.38 19.03
N MET A 93 -3.31 -17.42 17.72
CA MET A 93 -4.31 -17.01 16.75
C MET A 93 -4.75 -18.21 15.91
N VAL A 94 -6.05 -18.32 15.69
CA VAL A 94 -6.66 -19.27 14.76
C VAL A 94 -7.31 -18.49 13.62
N GLY A 95 -7.02 -18.89 12.40
CA GLY A 95 -7.56 -18.26 11.19
C GLY A 95 -7.00 -18.94 9.96
N LEU A 96 -7.72 -18.84 8.85
CA LEU A 96 -7.26 -19.27 7.54
C LEU A 96 -6.71 -18.06 6.79
N GLU A 97 -5.57 -18.24 6.13
CA GLU A 97 -5.05 -17.24 5.21
C GLU A 97 -6.12 -16.93 4.16
N ASN A 98 -6.19 -15.67 3.73
CA ASN A 98 -6.97 -15.38 2.54
C ASN A 98 -6.25 -16.03 1.36
N ASP A 99 -6.91 -16.94 0.66
CA ASP A 99 -6.53 -17.28 -0.71
C ASP A 99 -6.97 -16.14 -1.61
N SER A 100 -6.29 -15.00 -1.51
CA SER A 100 -6.41 -13.94 -2.51
C SER A 100 -6.10 -14.56 -3.88
N VAL A 101 -6.88 -14.20 -4.89
CA VAL A 101 -6.72 -14.58 -6.31
C VAL A 101 -5.25 -14.48 -6.78
N ASP A 102 -4.45 -13.61 -6.14
CA ASP A 102 -2.99 -13.53 -6.29
C ASP A 102 -2.28 -14.90 -6.23
N LYS A 103 -2.63 -15.77 -5.27
CA LYS A 103 -2.04 -17.13 -5.17
C LYS A 103 -2.31 -17.96 -6.43
N TYR A 104 -3.48 -17.81 -7.05
CA TYR A 104 -3.85 -18.61 -8.22
C TYR A 104 -3.14 -18.12 -9.49
N VAL A 105 -2.95 -16.81 -9.64
CA VAL A 105 -2.15 -16.24 -10.73
C VAL A 105 -0.70 -16.72 -10.62
N VAL A 106 -0.12 -16.69 -9.40
CA VAL A 106 1.25 -17.18 -9.21
C VAL A 106 1.37 -18.69 -9.24
N PHE A 107 0.36 -19.44 -8.81
CA PHE A 107 0.37 -20.90 -8.92
C PHE A 107 0.37 -21.34 -10.39
N LEU A 108 -0.38 -20.65 -11.26
CA LEU A 108 -0.35 -20.87 -12.71
C LEU A 108 1.02 -20.49 -13.32
N LEU A 109 1.57 -19.33 -12.97
CA LEU A 109 2.87 -18.88 -13.49
C LEU A 109 4.07 -19.74 -12.99
N ALA A 110 3.99 -20.24 -11.76
CA ALA A 110 4.99 -21.15 -11.19
C ALA A 110 4.90 -22.56 -11.80
N LEU A 111 3.68 -23.04 -12.07
CA LEU A 111 3.46 -24.29 -12.80
C LEU A 111 4.01 -24.21 -14.22
N GLU A 112 3.84 -23.09 -14.91
CA GLU A 112 4.38 -22.85 -16.25
C GLU A 112 5.91 -22.87 -16.28
N SER A 113 6.57 -22.22 -15.32
CA SER A 113 8.04 -22.23 -15.21
C SER A 113 8.58 -23.64 -14.96
N LEU A 114 7.88 -24.44 -14.14
CA LEU A 114 8.20 -25.85 -13.95
C LEU A 114 7.96 -26.67 -15.23
N PHE A 115 6.89 -26.39 -15.97
CA PHE A 115 6.56 -27.05 -17.22
C PHE A 115 7.59 -26.76 -18.31
N HIS A 116 8.08 -25.52 -18.39
CA HIS A 116 9.14 -25.11 -19.29
C HIS A 116 10.49 -25.75 -18.92
N ALA A 117 10.84 -25.79 -17.64
CA ALA A 117 12.04 -26.47 -17.15
C ALA A 117 12.02 -27.98 -17.44
N LEU A 118 10.84 -28.62 -17.30
CA LEU A 118 10.62 -30.03 -17.66
C LEU A 118 10.74 -30.27 -19.17
N LYS A 119 10.18 -29.38 -20.03
CA LYS A 119 10.33 -29.46 -21.50
C LYS A 119 11.79 -29.34 -21.95
N LEU A 120 12.55 -28.40 -21.36
CA LEU A 120 13.97 -28.19 -21.67
C LEU A 120 14.84 -29.38 -21.22
N SER A 121 14.58 -29.93 -20.03
CA SER A 121 15.28 -31.12 -19.53
C SER A 121 15.00 -32.37 -20.37
N TYR A 122 13.78 -32.49 -20.92
CA TYR A 122 13.40 -33.58 -21.83
C TYR A 122 14.07 -33.44 -23.21
N HIS A 123 14.13 -32.23 -23.79
CA HIS A 123 14.82 -31.99 -25.07
C HIS A 123 16.33 -32.18 -24.99
N SER A 124 16.96 -31.82 -23.86
CA SER A 124 18.40 -32.03 -23.67
C SER A 124 18.79 -33.51 -23.57
N LYS A 125 17.85 -34.42 -23.26
CA LYS A 125 18.15 -35.85 -23.07
C LYS A 125 17.76 -36.75 -24.25
N ASN A 126 16.85 -36.33 -25.13
CA ASN A 126 16.36 -37.17 -26.22
C ASN A 126 16.39 -36.45 -27.58
N ASN A 127 17.41 -36.73 -28.37
CA ASN A 127 17.59 -36.23 -29.74
C ASN A 127 16.82 -37.08 -30.78
N THR A 128 15.57 -37.45 -30.48
CA THR A 128 14.67 -38.19 -31.39
C THR A 128 13.23 -37.78 -31.13
N THR A 129 12.60 -37.19 -32.14
CA THR A 129 11.22 -36.68 -32.13
C THR A 129 10.22 -37.83 -31.97
N GLN A 130 9.67 -37.99 -30.76
CA GLN A 130 8.45 -38.75 -30.53
C GLN A 130 7.54 -37.96 -29.58
N THR A 131 6.51 -37.34 -30.15
CA THR A 131 5.51 -36.56 -29.41
C THR A 131 4.57 -37.53 -28.68
N ARG A 132 4.80 -37.75 -27.39
CA ARG A 132 3.84 -38.42 -26.50
C ARG A 132 3.08 -37.37 -25.69
N THR A 133 1.82 -37.16 -26.05
CA THR A 133 0.87 -36.33 -25.29
C THR A 133 0.52 -37.07 -24.00
N LEU A 134 0.93 -36.52 -22.86
CA LEU A 134 0.53 -37.01 -21.53
C LEU A 134 -0.83 -36.40 -21.18
N THR A 135 -1.90 -37.22 -21.26
CA THR A 135 -3.24 -36.84 -20.80
C THR A 135 -3.33 -37.09 -19.29
N PHE A 136 -3.47 -36.04 -18.50
CA PHE A 136 -3.74 -36.15 -17.06
C PHE A 136 -5.26 -36.27 -16.85
N SER A 137 -5.73 -37.41 -16.33
CA SER A 137 -7.14 -37.61 -15.98
C SER A 137 -7.48 -36.82 -14.72
N ARG A 138 -8.43 -35.90 -14.83
CA ARG A 138 -8.95 -35.05 -13.76
C ARG A 138 -9.83 -35.86 -12.81
N THR A 139 -9.45 -35.95 -11.53
CA THR A 139 -10.36 -36.37 -10.45
C THR A 139 -10.13 -35.47 -9.25
N VAL A 140 -10.74 -34.29 -9.28
CA VAL A 140 -11.03 -33.40 -8.14
C VAL A 140 -12.06 -32.39 -8.66
N GLU A 141 -13.32 -32.80 -8.69
CA GLU A 141 -14.44 -31.93 -9.04
C GLU A 141 -15.18 -31.33 -7.83
N ASP A 142 -14.80 -31.66 -6.59
CA ASP A 142 -15.68 -31.33 -5.45
C ASP A 142 -15.18 -30.31 -4.41
N ASP A 143 -14.07 -29.57 -4.61
CA ASP A 143 -13.68 -28.50 -3.67
C ASP A 143 -13.07 -27.24 -4.32
N ILE A 144 -13.28 -27.03 -5.61
CA ILE A 144 -12.91 -25.74 -6.23
C ILE A 144 -14.04 -24.75 -5.97
N ILE A 145 -14.02 -24.12 -4.80
CA ILE A 145 -14.68 -22.83 -4.61
C ILE A 145 -13.89 -21.84 -5.46
N VAL A 146 -14.22 -21.76 -6.75
CA VAL A 146 -13.93 -20.57 -7.55
C VAL A 146 -14.77 -19.49 -6.87
N ASP A 147 -14.14 -18.63 -6.09
CA ASP A 147 -14.80 -17.39 -5.67
C ASP A 147 -15.32 -16.75 -6.96
N GLN A 148 -16.64 -16.68 -7.06
CA GLN A 148 -17.32 -16.13 -8.22
C GLN A 148 -16.68 -14.78 -8.53
N VAL A 149 -16.43 -14.53 -9.80
CA VAL A 149 -15.90 -13.26 -10.34
C VAL A 149 -16.79 -12.06 -9.93
N ASP A 150 -17.96 -12.34 -9.36
CA ASP A 150 -18.95 -11.42 -8.80
C ASP A 150 -18.94 -11.34 -7.26
N ALA A 151 -17.82 -11.65 -6.58
CA ALA A 151 -17.68 -11.26 -5.17
C ALA A 151 -17.90 -9.74 -5.08
N PRO A 152 -18.87 -9.26 -4.28
CA PRO A 152 -19.26 -7.86 -4.27
C PRO A 152 -18.01 -7.02 -4.06
N GLU A 153 -17.81 -6.11 -5.00
CA GLU A 153 -16.82 -5.05 -4.96
C GLU A 153 -16.68 -4.57 -3.50
N ILE A 154 -15.53 -4.81 -2.88
CA ILE A 154 -15.11 -3.95 -1.76
C ILE A 154 -14.68 -2.64 -2.43
N VAL A 155 -15.65 -1.95 -3.02
CA VAL A 155 -15.63 -0.52 -3.29
C VAL A 155 -15.81 0.08 -1.91
N ASP A 156 -14.70 0.19 -1.19
CA ASP A 156 -14.62 1.07 -0.03
C ASP A 156 -14.36 2.50 -0.53
N ASP A 157 -15.16 2.93 -1.52
CA ASP A 157 -15.13 4.23 -2.18
C ASP A 157 -16.39 5.01 -1.84
N PHE A 158 -16.85 4.96 -0.59
CA PHE A 158 -17.48 6.18 -0.10
C PHE A 158 -16.41 7.28 -0.27
N GLU A 159 -16.62 8.33 -1.05
CA GLU A 159 -15.62 9.40 -1.14
C GLU A 159 -15.53 10.11 0.21
N LEU A 160 -14.36 10.12 0.85
CA LEU A 160 -14.16 10.87 2.08
C LEU A 160 -14.46 12.35 1.79
N GLY A 161 -15.40 12.96 2.54
CA GLY A 161 -15.65 14.39 2.44
C GLY A 161 -14.37 15.18 2.71
N GLN A 162 -14.21 16.37 2.12
CA GLN A 162 -12.99 17.16 2.29
C GLN A 162 -12.72 17.48 3.77
N ASP A 163 -13.78 17.78 4.54
CA ASP A 163 -13.70 18.03 5.98
C ASP A 163 -13.26 16.78 6.76
N GLU A 164 -13.79 15.61 6.42
CA GLU A 164 -13.42 14.33 7.06
C GLU A 164 -11.91 14.03 6.91
N VAL A 165 -11.33 14.37 5.75
CA VAL A 165 -9.91 14.16 5.51
C VAL A 165 -9.02 15.10 6.33
N VAL A 166 -9.45 16.35 6.50
CA VAL A 166 -8.74 17.32 7.35
C VAL A 166 -8.75 16.83 8.80
N ASP A 167 -9.90 16.38 9.30
CA ASP A 167 -10.05 15.84 10.65
C ASP A 167 -9.12 14.63 10.90
N ILE A 168 -9.04 13.70 9.95
CA ILE A 168 -8.18 12.50 10.07
C ILE A 168 -6.70 12.89 10.11
N LYS A 169 -6.25 13.75 9.19
CA LYS A 169 -4.84 14.17 9.10
C LYS A 169 -4.38 14.90 10.36
N ASP A 170 -5.24 15.77 10.89
CA ASP A 170 -4.87 16.65 12.00
C ASP A 170 -5.08 16.00 13.38
N LYS A 171 -5.74 14.82 13.44
CA LYS A 171 -5.90 14.03 14.67
C LYS A 171 -4.54 13.61 15.26
N GLU A 172 -4.30 14.02 16.51
CA GLU A 172 -3.01 13.78 17.19
C GLU A 172 -2.64 12.29 17.27
N VAL A 173 -3.61 11.40 17.47
CA VAL A 173 -3.36 9.94 17.47
C VAL A 173 -2.78 9.45 16.14
N ASN A 174 -3.23 10.00 15.00
CA ASN A 174 -2.74 9.59 13.69
C ASN A 174 -1.33 10.17 13.43
N LYS A 175 -1.04 11.40 13.91
CA LYS A 175 0.31 11.98 13.87
C LYS A 175 1.30 11.20 14.72
N GLN A 176 0.89 10.75 15.90
CA GLN A 176 1.73 9.89 16.75
C GLN A 176 2.01 8.55 16.09
N LYS A 177 1.00 7.90 15.49
CA LYS A 177 1.18 6.66 14.71
C LYS A 177 2.16 6.84 13.55
N LEU A 178 2.10 7.97 12.84
CA LEU A 178 3.07 8.33 11.82
C LEU A 178 4.48 8.47 12.40
N GLN A 179 4.65 9.20 13.51
CA GLN A 179 5.95 9.37 14.15
C GLN A 179 6.54 8.04 14.61
N ARG A 180 5.73 7.15 15.19
CA ARG A 180 6.13 5.78 15.54
C ARG A 180 6.60 5.03 14.29
N ARG A 181 5.87 5.12 13.18
CA ARG A 181 6.24 4.48 11.91
C ARG A 181 7.56 4.99 11.35
N ILE A 182 7.79 6.31 11.38
CA ILE A 182 9.05 6.93 10.96
C ILE A 182 10.24 6.36 11.74
N ASN A 183 10.08 6.17 13.05
CA ASN A 183 11.15 5.69 13.92
C ASN A 183 11.42 4.17 13.80
N GLN A 184 10.43 3.38 13.38
CA GLN A 184 10.50 1.91 13.42
C GLN A 184 10.70 1.24 12.07
N PHE A 185 10.11 1.81 11.02
CA PHE A 185 10.27 1.29 9.66
C PHE A 185 11.53 1.89 9.06
N LYS A 186 12.30 1.12 8.29
CA LYS A 186 13.48 1.62 7.59
C LYS A 186 13.26 1.44 6.09
N ILE A 187 13.28 2.53 5.34
CA ILE A 187 13.20 2.46 3.88
C ILE A 187 14.54 1.95 3.34
N GLU A 188 14.49 0.86 2.57
CA GLU A 188 15.64 0.32 1.86
C GLU A 188 15.72 0.94 0.47
N LEU A 189 16.82 1.65 0.20
CA LEU A 189 17.07 2.27 -1.10
C LEU A 189 17.59 1.25 -2.10
N LEU A 190 16.91 1.12 -3.23
CA LEU A 190 17.42 0.42 -4.40
C LEU A 190 18.38 1.30 -5.21
N ASN A 191 18.09 2.59 -5.27
CA ASN A 191 18.89 3.60 -5.94
C ASN A 191 18.93 4.88 -5.09
N PRO A 192 20.00 5.69 -5.15
CA PRO A 192 20.11 6.89 -4.34
C PRO A 192 19.07 7.96 -4.74
N CYS A 193 18.62 8.74 -3.76
CA CYS A 193 17.89 9.99 -4.01
C CYS A 193 18.79 10.96 -4.81
N ARG A 194 18.24 11.62 -5.82
CA ARG A 194 18.97 12.52 -6.72
C ARG A 194 18.71 13.96 -6.32
N GLU A 195 19.78 14.73 -6.21
CA GLU A 195 19.71 16.15 -5.85
C GLU A 195 18.86 16.94 -6.86
N GLY A 196 17.97 17.79 -6.33
CA GLY A 196 17.10 18.66 -7.12
C GLY A 196 15.90 17.96 -7.79
N LYS A 197 15.78 16.64 -7.70
CA LYS A 197 14.62 15.91 -8.24
C LYS A 197 13.42 15.96 -7.30
N LYS A 198 12.23 15.97 -7.89
CA LYS A 198 10.96 15.82 -7.15
C LYS A 198 10.72 14.37 -6.79
N LEU A 199 9.67 14.08 -6.03
CA LEU A 199 9.27 12.71 -5.72
C LEU A 199 7.92 12.38 -6.36
N LEU A 200 7.88 11.27 -7.08
CA LEU A 200 6.66 10.62 -7.55
C LEU A 200 6.50 9.29 -6.80
N VAL A 201 5.40 9.15 -6.08
CA VAL A 201 5.00 7.90 -5.43
C VAL A 201 3.88 7.25 -6.24
N LEU A 202 4.01 5.97 -6.56
CA LEU A 202 3.05 5.25 -7.38
C LEU A 202 2.52 4.03 -6.63
N ASP A 203 1.21 3.92 -6.52
CA ASP A 203 0.54 2.65 -6.26
C ASP A 203 0.71 1.69 -7.45
N ILE A 204 0.38 0.41 -7.27
CA ILE A 204 0.52 -0.64 -8.26
C ILE A 204 -0.85 -1.08 -8.83
N ASP A 205 -1.74 -1.55 -7.97
CA ASP A 205 -2.94 -2.30 -8.36
C ASP A 205 -3.97 -1.33 -8.95
N TYR A 206 -4.39 -1.53 -10.21
CA TYR A 206 -5.19 -0.57 -10.99
C TYR A 206 -4.53 0.78 -11.29
N THR A 207 -3.39 1.11 -10.67
CA THR A 207 -2.58 2.26 -11.04
C THR A 207 -1.67 1.96 -12.23
N LEU A 208 -0.82 0.92 -12.14
CA LEU A 208 0.17 0.56 -13.16
C LEU A 208 -0.20 -0.69 -13.97
N PHE A 209 -1.12 -1.52 -13.46
CA PHE A 209 -1.57 -2.72 -14.15
C PHE A 209 -2.92 -3.23 -13.62
N ASP A 210 -3.59 -4.09 -14.40
CA ASP A 210 -4.82 -4.77 -14.00
C ASP A 210 -4.51 -6.04 -13.20
N HIS A 211 -4.70 -5.98 -11.88
CA HIS A 211 -4.40 -7.09 -10.98
C HIS A 211 -5.49 -8.18 -10.92
N ARG A 212 -6.66 -7.95 -11.53
CA ARG A 212 -7.82 -8.86 -11.40
C ARG A 212 -8.10 -9.68 -12.65
N SER A 213 -7.76 -9.17 -13.84
CA SER A 213 -7.90 -9.96 -15.06
C SER A 213 -6.87 -11.10 -15.09
N THR A 214 -7.26 -12.23 -15.69
CA THR A 214 -6.32 -13.30 -16.02
C THR A 214 -5.71 -13.04 -17.39
N ALA A 215 -4.43 -13.38 -17.55
CA ALA A 215 -3.70 -13.28 -18.81
C ALA A 215 -2.65 -14.39 -18.91
N GLU A 216 -2.27 -14.77 -20.13
CA GLU A 216 -1.17 -15.73 -20.36
C GLU A 216 0.18 -15.05 -20.12
N ASN A 217 0.28 -13.75 -20.42
CA ASN A 217 1.48 -12.95 -20.23
C ASN A 217 1.17 -11.76 -19.30
N PRO A 218 1.94 -11.55 -18.21
CA PRO A 218 1.77 -10.38 -17.33
C PRO A 218 1.79 -9.03 -18.05
N LEU A 219 2.48 -8.93 -19.19
CA LEU A 219 2.55 -7.69 -19.99
C LEU A 219 1.22 -7.31 -20.67
N GLU A 220 0.28 -8.25 -20.81
CA GLU A 220 -1.08 -7.96 -21.28
C GLU A 220 -1.89 -7.20 -20.24
N LEU A 221 -1.55 -7.37 -18.95
CA LEU A 221 -2.18 -6.68 -17.83
C LEU A 221 -1.52 -5.34 -17.54
N MET A 222 -0.33 -5.08 -18.07
CA MET A 222 0.40 -3.82 -17.91
C MET A 222 -0.41 -2.65 -18.48
N ARG A 223 -0.55 -1.57 -17.70
CA ARG A 223 -1.21 -0.37 -18.19
C ARG A 223 -0.44 0.20 -19.39
N PRO A 224 -1.14 0.59 -20.46
CA PRO A 224 -0.50 1.19 -21.64
C PRO A 224 0.45 2.33 -21.28
N TYR A 225 1.57 2.41 -22.00
CA TYR A 225 2.59 3.45 -21.86
C TYR A 225 3.35 3.48 -20.53
N LEU A 226 3.30 2.41 -19.72
CA LEU A 226 3.98 2.35 -18.42
C LEU A 226 5.47 2.74 -18.49
N HIS A 227 6.22 2.14 -19.43
CA HIS A 227 7.66 2.37 -19.51
C HIS A 227 8.00 3.75 -20.08
N GLU A 228 7.22 4.23 -21.04
CA GLU A 228 7.33 5.56 -21.63
C GLU A 228 7.06 6.63 -20.56
N PHE A 229 6.01 6.46 -19.77
CA PHE A 229 5.68 7.31 -18.63
C PHE A 229 6.83 7.34 -17.62
N LEU A 230 7.27 6.19 -17.11
CA LEU A 230 8.34 6.12 -16.12
C LEU A 230 9.66 6.70 -16.64
N SER A 231 10.02 6.42 -17.90
CA SER A 231 11.23 6.97 -18.52
C SER A 231 11.17 8.50 -18.63
N ALA A 232 10.03 9.05 -19.05
CA ALA A 232 9.85 10.49 -19.21
C ALA A 232 9.88 11.23 -17.87
N VAL A 233 9.13 10.74 -16.86
CA VAL A 233 9.06 11.41 -15.55
C VAL A 233 10.34 11.23 -14.74
N TYR A 234 11.11 10.16 -14.97
CA TYR A 234 12.39 9.96 -14.30
C TYR A 234 13.39 11.10 -14.56
N ALA A 235 13.23 11.83 -15.67
CA ALA A 235 14.02 13.04 -15.92
C ALA A 235 13.86 14.08 -14.80
N GLU A 236 12.70 14.18 -14.17
CA GLU A 236 12.37 15.24 -13.18
C GLU A 236 12.01 14.71 -11.78
N TYR A 237 11.68 13.43 -11.68
CA TYR A 237 11.19 12.78 -10.46
C TYR A 237 12.00 11.55 -10.10
N ASP A 238 12.40 11.44 -8.85
CA ASP A 238 12.66 10.16 -8.21
C ASP A 238 11.35 9.40 -8.03
N ILE A 239 11.41 8.08 -8.16
CA ILE A 239 10.23 7.23 -8.25
C ILE A 239 10.26 6.22 -7.10
N ILE A 240 9.22 6.22 -6.28
CA ILE A 240 8.99 5.21 -5.24
C ILE A 240 7.71 4.46 -5.57
N ILE A 241 7.75 3.13 -5.50
CA ILE A 241 6.57 2.29 -5.64
C ILE A 241 6.05 1.95 -4.25
N TRP A 242 4.76 2.16 -3.99
CA TRP A 242 4.15 1.86 -2.69
C TRP A 242 2.84 1.08 -2.84
N SER A 243 2.81 -0.18 -2.39
CA SER A 243 1.61 -1.02 -2.45
C SER A 243 1.09 -1.39 -1.06
N ALA A 244 -0.23 -1.62 -0.96
CA ALA A 244 -0.86 -2.24 0.20
C ALA A 244 -0.70 -3.78 0.26
N THR A 245 0.11 -4.38 -0.62
CA THR A 245 0.46 -5.82 -0.60
C THR A 245 1.79 -6.06 0.11
N SER A 246 2.27 -7.31 0.21
CA SER A 246 3.56 -7.62 0.85
C SER A 246 4.74 -7.37 -0.09
N MET A 247 5.94 -7.12 0.46
CA MET A 247 7.14 -6.87 -0.35
C MET A 247 7.38 -7.95 -1.41
N LYS A 248 7.15 -9.23 -1.07
CA LYS A 248 7.23 -10.35 -2.03
C LYS A 248 6.37 -10.13 -3.27
N TRP A 249 5.14 -9.63 -3.09
CA TRP A 249 4.22 -9.35 -4.20
C TRP A 249 4.63 -8.10 -4.97
N VAL A 250 5.09 -7.06 -4.26
CA VAL A 250 5.62 -5.84 -4.88
C VAL A 250 6.80 -6.16 -5.80
N GLU A 251 7.81 -6.88 -5.30
CA GLU A 251 8.98 -7.28 -6.07
C GLU A 251 8.59 -8.15 -7.27
N LEU A 252 7.73 -9.15 -7.06
CA LEU A 252 7.28 -10.04 -8.13
C LEU A 252 6.58 -9.26 -9.26
N LYS A 253 5.59 -8.43 -8.92
CA LYS A 253 4.83 -7.62 -9.89
C LYS A 253 5.76 -6.65 -10.63
N MET A 254 6.61 -5.91 -9.92
CA MET A 254 7.54 -4.95 -10.53
C MET A 254 8.61 -5.63 -11.38
N GLN A 255 9.02 -6.85 -11.05
CA GLN A 255 9.93 -7.64 -11.89
C GLN A 255 9.23 -8.16 -13.15
N GLN A 256 8.01 -8.70 -13.03
CA GLN A 256 7.23 -9.24 -14.16
C GLN A 256 6.81 -8.15 -15.16
N LEU A 257 6.50 -6.96 -14.67
CA LEU A 257 6.22 -5.79 -15.51
C LEU A 257 7.49 -5.13 -16.06
N GLY A 258 8.69 -5.68 -15.80
CA GLY A 258 9.96 -5.13 -16.28
C GLY A 258 10.36 -3.78 -15.66
N VAL A 259 9.70 -3.36 -14.58
CA VAL A 259 9.93 -2.06 -13.92
C VAL A 259 11.29 -2.02 -13.22
N LEU A 260 11.71 -3.12 -12.59
CA LEU A 260 12.98 -3.17 -11.83
C LEU A 260 14.22 -3.36 -12.70
N SER A 261 14.06 -3.78 -13.96
CA SER A 261 15.17 -4.11 -14.87
C SER A 261 15.32 -3.14 -16.04
N ASN A 262 14.49 -2.10 -16.13
CA ASN A 262 14.53 -1.15 -17.23
C ASN A 262 15.82 -0.28 -17.20
N PRO A 263 16.52 -0.10 -18.34
CA PRO A 263 17.72 0.73 -18.40
C PRO A 263 17.44 2.24 -18.41
N ASN A 264 16.23 2.68 -18.77
CA ASN A 264 15.92 4.09 -19.01
C ASN A 264 15.53 4.88 -17.75
N TYR A 265 15.26 4.18 -16.65
CA TYR A 265 14.93 4.80 -15.36
C TYR A 265 15.36 3.92 -14.20
N LYS A 266 15.27 4.47 -12.99
CA LYS A 266 15.56 3.74 -11.75
C LYS A 266 14.46 4.00 -10.73
N ILE A 267 14.15 2.96 -9.94
CA ILE A 267 13.24 3.05 -8.79
C ILE A 267 14.08 3.30 -7.55
N THR A 268 13.76 4.35 -6.81
CA THR A 268 14.49 4.76 -5.61
C THR A 268 14.28 3.77 -4.47
N ALA A 269 13.03 3.40 -4.20
CA ALA A 269 12.66 2.44 -3.16
C ALA A 269 11.34 1.73 -3.48
N LEU A 270 11.14 0.57 -2.85
CA LEU A 270 9.87 -0.15 -2.80
C LEU A 270 9.33 -0.08 -1.38
N LEU A 271 8.03 0.20 -1.25
CA LEU A 271 7.30 0.21 0.00
C LEU A 271 6.10 -0.74 -0.09
N ASP A 272 5.86 -1.46 0.99
CA ASP A 272 4.77 -2.42 1.10
C ASP A 272 3.82 -2.00 2.23
N HIS A 273 2.85 -2.86 2.56
CA HIS A 273 1.89 -2.57 3.62
C HIS A 273 2.55 -2.40 5.00
N MET A 274 3.78 -2.88 5.22
CA MET A 274 4.51 -2.66 6.47
C MET A 274 5.04 -1.23 6.59
N ALA A 275 4.89 -0.38 5.57
CA ALA A 275 5.11 1.06 5.67
C ALA A 275 3.83 1.84 6.02
N MET A 276 2.64 1.24 5.85
CA MET A 276 1.34 1.88 6.07
C MET A 276 1.01 2.07 7.56
N ILE A 277 0.12 3.01 7.88
CA ILE A 277 -0.45 3.18 9.22
C ILE A 277 -1.95 2.97 9.21
N THR A 278 -2.49 2.52 10.34
CA THR A 278 -3.94 2.46 10.57
C THR A 278 -4.40 3.79 11.15
N VAL A 279 -5.29 4.49 10.45
CA VAL A 279 -5.89 5.74 10.89
C VAL A 279 -7.32 5.52 11.38
N GLN A 280 -7.76 6.37 12.30
CA GLN A 280 -9.13 6.39 12.80
C GLN A 280 -9.92 7.54 12.17
N SER A 281 -11.02 7.22 11.50
CA SER A 281 -12.10 8.13 11.12
C SER A 281 -13.28 7.98 12.08
N ASP A 282 -13.95 9.08 12.41
CA ASP A 282 -15.13 9.05 13.27
C ASP A 282 -16.38 8.54 12.54
N SER A 283 -16.47 8.70 11.22
CA SER A 283 -17.61 8.24 10.41
C SER A 283 -17.40 6.84 9.81
N ARG A 284 -16.15 6.37 9.66
CA ARG A 284 -15.83 5.11 8.96
C ARG A 284 -15.06 4.09 9.79
N GLY A 285 -14.72 4.44 11.02
CA GLY A 285 -13.86 3.60 11.85
C GLY A 285 -12.42 3.57 11.35
N ILE A 286 -11.76 2.43 11.50
CA ILE A 286 -10.33 2.29 11.24
C ILE A 286 -10.02 1.74 9.85
N PHE A 287 -9.05 2.32 9.16
CA PHE A 287 -8.54 1.84 7.87
C PHE A 287 -7.06 2.17 7.70
N ASP A 288 -6.40 1.52 6.75
CA ASP A 288 -4.97 1.71 6.51
C ASP A 288 -4.73 2.74 5.40
N CYS A 289 -3.67 3.54 5.53
CA CYS A 289 -3.25 4.52 4.52
C CYS A 289 -1.72 4.55 4.34
N GLN A 290 -1.25 5.22 3.30
CA GLN A 290 0.15 5.40 2.89
C GLN A 290 0.62 6.83 3.23
N PRO A 291 1.11 7.09 4.45
CA PRO A 291 1.46 8.44 4.86
C PRO A 291 2.80 8.86 4.26
N LEU A 292 2.80 9.79 3.30
CA LEU A 292 4.01 10.34 2.68
C LEU A 292 4.98 10.98 3.68
N GLY A 293 4.47 11.39 4.85
CA GLY A 293 5.29 11.85 5.97
C GLY A 293 6.33 10.83 6.44
N LEU A 294 6.13 9.53 6.17
CA LEU A 294 7.14 8.50 6.40
C LEU A 294 8.40 8.78 5.58
N ILE A 295 8.22 9.04 4.28
CA ILE A 295 9.31 9.31 3.35
C ILE A 295 9.96 10.65 3.69
N TRP A 296 9.16 11.69 3.94
CA TRP A 296 9.67 13.02 4.30
C TRP A 296 10.45 13.02 5.62
N GLY A 297 10.04 12.19 6.58
CA GLY A 297 10.75 12.05 7.86
C GLY A 297 12.10 11.35 7.73
N GLN A 298 12.27 10.45 6.75
CA GLN A 298 13.52 9.71 6.54
C GLN A 298 14.47 10.36 5.54
N PHE A 299 13.94 11.15 4.60
CA PHE A 299 14.73 11.85 3.57
C PHE A 299 14.36 13.36 3.49
N PRO A 300 14.38 14.10 4.61
CA PRO A 300 13.93 15.50 4.67
C PRO A 300 14.77 16.46 3.81
N GLU A 301 16.01 16.07 3.49
CA GLU A 301 16.92 16.83 2.63
C GLU A 301 16.53 16.76 1.15
N PHE A 302 15.79 15.72 0.73
CA PHE A 302 15.36 15.52 -0.65
C PHE A 302 13.87 15.85 -0.84
N TYR A 303 13.01 15.42 0.09
CA TYR A 303 11.57 15.37 -0.15
C TYR A 303 10.75 16.01 0.96
N SER A 304 9.67 16.67 0.55
CA SER A 304 8.67 17.28 1.41
C SER A 304 7.32 17.33 0.70
N SER A 305 6.29 17.83 1.40
CA SER A 305 4.99 18.11 0.80
C SER A 305 5.03 19.11 -0.37
N LYS A 306 6.11 19.89 -0.53
CA LYS A 306 6.23 20.89 -1.60
C LYS A 306 6.71 20.33 -2.93
N ASN A 307 7.33 19.15 -2.94
CA ASN A 307 7.91 18.56 -4.14
C ASN A 307 7.54 17.08 -4.33
N THR A 308 6.52 16.59 -3.63
CA THR A 308 6.05 15.21 -3.73
C THR A 308 4.65 15.17 -4.33
N ILE A 309 4.41 14.22 -5.23
CA ILE A 309 3.08 13.86 -5.71
C ILE A 309 2.92 12.34 -5.69
N MET A 310 1.72 11.87 -5.36
CA MET A 310 1.37 10.45 -5.25
C MET A 310 0.20 10.11 -6.16
N PHE A 311 0.32 9.06 -6.97
CA PHE A 311 -0.78 8.52 -7.79
C PHE A 311 -1.27 7.22 -7.19
N ASP A 312 -2.57 7.16 -6.95
CA ASP A 312 -3.26 6.02 -6.37
C ASP A 312 -4.72 6.08 -6.78
N ASP A 313 -5.33 4.96 -7.16
CA ASP A 313 -6.74 4.93 -7.55
C ASP A 313 -7.67 5.11 -6.34
N LEU A 314 -7.15 4.91 -5.12
CA LEU A 314 -7.90 4.96 -3.88
C LEU A 314 -7.53 6.19 -3.06
N ARG A 315 -8.44 7.17 -3.05
CA ARG A 315 -8.24 8.45 -2.32
C ARG A 315 -7.92 8.28 -0.83
N ARG A 316 -8.41 7.22 -0.19
CA ARG A 316 -8.14 6.93 1.23
C ARG A 316 -6.65 6.69 1.52
N ASN A 317 -5.88 6.22 0.55
CA ASN A 317 -4.47 5.89 0.76
C ASN A 317 -3.62 7.13 1.06
N PHE A 318 -4.00 8.30 0.54
CA PHE A 318 -3.31 9.56 0.82
C PHE A 318 -4.08 10.49 1.76
N VAL A 319 -4.93 9.95 2.64
CA VAL A 319 -5.72 10.73 3.60
C VAL A 319 -4.87 11.58 4.56
N MET A 320 -3.65 11.13 4.89
CA MET A 320 -2.70 11.89 5.73
C MET A 320 -1.95 12.98 4.96
N ASN A 321 -2.08 13.03 3.64
CA ASN A 321 -1.39 13.96 2.74
C ASN A 321 -2.27 14.27 1.50
N PRO A 322 -3.48 14.83 1.71
CA PRO A 322 -4.49 14.94 0.66
C PRO A 322 -4.12 15.89 -0.46
N GLN A 323 -3.33 16.91 -0.15
CA GLN A 323 -2.83 17.89 -1.11
C GLN A 323 -1.77 17.31 -2.05
N ASN A 324 -1.18 16.16 -1.71
CA ASN A 324 -0.12 15.51 -2.50
C ASN A 324 -0.63 14.33 -3.32
N GLY A 325 -1.88 13.91 -3.13
CA GLY A 325 -2.47 12.79 -3.86
C GLY A 325 -3.25 13.24 -5.09
N LEU A 326 -3.09 12.48 -6.18
CA LEU A 326 -3.91 12.56 -7.38
C LEU A 326 -4.60 11.21 -7.55
N THR A 327 -5.94 11.23 -7.56
CA THR A 327 -6.73 10.03 -7.84
C THR A 327 -6.65 9.72 -9.34
N ILE A 328 -5.88 8.71 -9.69
CA ILE A 328 -5.81 8.21 -11.07
C ILE A 328 -7.04 7.35 -11.36
N ARG A 329 -7.52 7.32 -12.61
CA ARG A 329 -8.62 6.40 -12.93
C ARG A 329 -8.10 4.96 -12.90
N PRO A 330 -8.85 4.02 -12.29
CA PRO A 330 -8.40 2.65 -12.16
C PRO A 330 -8.36 1.95 -13.53
N PHE A 331 -7.23 1.33 -13.84
CA PHE A 331 -7.06 0.52 -15.05
C PHE A 331 -7.58 -0.90 -14.83
N ARG A 332 -8.81 -1.14 -15.28
CA ARG A 332 -9.51 -2.44 -15.13
C ARG A 332 -9.77 -3.07 -16.48
N LYS A 333 -9.97 -4.39 -16.50
CA LYS A 333 -10.35 -5.16 -17.70
C LYS A 333 -9.38 -4.87 -18.86
N ALA A 334 -8.09 -5.13 -18.65
CA ALA A 334 -7.03 -4.80 -19.61
C ALA A 334 -7.37 -5.26 -21.04
N HIS A 335 -7.89 -6.49 -21.20
CA HIS A 335 -8.32 -7.05 -22.49
C HIS A 335 -9.32 -6.16 -23.29
N ALA A 336 -10.11 -5.33 -22.62
CA ALA A 336 -11.09 -4.45 -23.25
C ALA A 336 -10.64 -2.99 -23.36
N ASN A 337 -9.82 -2.52 -22.40
CA ASN A 337 -9.52 -1.09 -22.24
C ASN A 337 -8.08 -0.71 -22.61
N ARG A 338 -7.19 -1.68 -22.84
CA ARG A 338 -5.77 -1.43 -23.11
C ARG A 338 -5.54 -0.58 -24.37
N ASP A 339 -6.38 -0.70 -25.39
CA ASP A 339 -6.17 0.05 -26.64
C ASP A 339 -6.68 1.50 -26.55
N THR A 340 -7.45 1.85 -25.52
CA THR A 340 -8.08 3.16 -25.35
C THR A 340 -7.60 3.93 -24.13
N ASP A 341 -6.97 3.28 -23.13
CA ASP A 341 -6.39 3.96 -21.97
C ASP A 341 -5.20 4.84 -22.37
N GLN A 342 -5.28 6.12 -22.02
CA GLN A 342 -4.27 7.15 -22.28
C GLN A 342 -3.86 7.89 -21.00
N ASP A 343 -4.20 7.35 -19.82
CA ASP A 343 -4.06 8.10 -18.57
C ASP A 343 -2.61 8.36 -18.24
N LEU A 344 -1.73 7.36 -18.40
CA LEU A 344 -0.29 7.56 -18.18
C LEU A 344 0.32 8.54 -19.19
N VAL A 345 -0.20 8.65 -20.41
CA VAL A 345 0.24 9.66 -21.39
C VAL A 345 -0.14 11.05 -20.91
N ASN A 346 -1.40 11.24 -20.52
CA ASN A 346 -1.90 12.53 -20.02
C ASN A 346 -1.20 12.94 -18.72
N LEU A 347 -0.96 12.00 -17.81
CA LEU A 347 -0.24 12.23 -16.56
C LEU A 347 1.25 12.51 -16.80
N THR A 348 1.87 11.91 -17.82
CA THR A 348 3.23 12.31 -18.24
C THR A 348 3.26 13.80 -18.57
N GLN A 349 2.31 14.27 -19.39
CA GLN A 349 2.24 15.68 -19.79
C GLN A 349 2.01 16.58 -18.58
N TYR A 350 1.15 16.17 -17.64
CA TYR A 350 0.89 16.91 -16.42
C TYR A 350 2.14 17.03 -15.53
N LEU A 351 2.83 15.93 -15.24
CA LEU A 351 4.02 15.93 -14.40
C LEU A 351 5.14 16.77 -15.02
N LEU A 352 5.37 16.66 -16.33
CA LEU A 352 6.36 17.49 -17.02
C LEU A 352 5.97 18.97 -17.05
N ALA A 353 4.68 19.31 -17.09
CA ALA A 353 4.21 20.69 -17.05
C ALA A 353 4.42 21.35 -15.67
N ILE A 354 4.38 20.57 -14.58
CA ILE A 354 4.56 21.07 -13.21
C ILE A 354 5.99 20.89 -12.67
N ALA A 355 6.89 20.25 -13.42
CA ALA A 355 8.25 19.93 -13.00
C ALA A 355 9.08 21.17 -12.62
N ASP A 356 8.93 22.28 -13.35
CA ASP A 356 9.68 23.52 -13.07
C ASP A 356 9.14 24.30 -11.85
N LEU A 357 7.96 23.93 -11.32
CA LEU A 357 7.40 24.60 -10.16
C LEU A 357 8.20 24.28 -8.91
N LYS A 358 8.66 25.30 -8.19
CA LYS A 358 9.39 25.12 -6.92
C LYS A 358 8.53 24.54 -5.80
N ASP A 359 7.21 24.73 -5.87
CA ASP A 359 6.26 24.32 -4.84
C ASP A 359 4.96 23.84 -5.49
N LEU A 360 4.62 22.57 -5.26
CA LEU A 360 3.43 21.89 -5.78
C LEU A 360 2.18 22.12 -4.92
N SER A 361 2.32 22.66 -3.71
CA SER A 361 1.22 22.78 -2.72
C SER A 361 0.05 23.66 -3.16
N LYS A 362 0.24 24.47 -4.21
CA LYS A 362 -0.79 25.36 -4.77
C LYS A 362 -1.62 24.72 -5.89
N LEU A 363 -1.26 23.51 -6.33
CA LEU A 363 -1.94 22.83 -7.42
C LEU A 363 -3.23 22.18 -6.91
N ASP A 364 -4.28 22.20 -7.73
CA ASP A 364 -5.44 21.35 -7.47
C ASP A 364 -5.36 20.10 -8.34
N HIS A 365 -4.90 19.00 -7.75
CA HIS A 365 -4.74 17.73 -8.45
C HIS A 365 -6.09 17.08 -8.84
N LYS A 366 -7.24 17.56 -8.36
CA LYS A 366 -8.55 17.06 -8.83
C LYS A 366 -8.85 17.51 -10.26
N HIS A 367 -8.32 18.67 -10.66
CA HIS A 367 -8.55 19.29 -11.97
C HIS A 367 -7.26 19.31 -12.81
N TRP A 368 -6.42 18.29 -12.65
CA TRP A 368 -5.12 18.20 -13.32
C TRP A 368 -5.23 18.22 -14.85
N GLU A 369 -6.32 17.68 -15.42
CA GLU A 369 -6.60 17.68 -16.86
C GLU A 369 -6.78 19.11 -17.40
N SER A 370 -7.38 20.02 -16.64
CA SER A 370 -7.54 21.41 -17.07
C SER A 370 -6.21 22.18 -17.08
N TYR A 371 -5.28 21.80 -16.20
CA TYR A 371 -3.97 22.45 -16.12
C TYR A 371 -3.14 22.24 -17.39
N THR A 372 -3.18 21.03 -17.97
CA THR A 372 -2.45 20.72 -19.21
C THR A 372 -3.04 21.49 -20.39
N GLU A 373 -4.37 21.61 -20.48
CA GLU A 373 -5.04 22.39 -21.50
C GLU A 373 -4.67 23.89 -21.45
N GLU A 374 -4.71 24.50 -20.26
CA GLU A 374 -4.31 25.91 -20.10
C GLU A 374 -2.85 26.15 -20.47
N THR A 375 -1.96 25.25 -20.03
CA THR A 375 -0.53 25.35 -20.32
C THR A 375 -0.27 25.19 -21.82
N ALA A 376 -0.95 24.25 -22.48
CA ALA A 376 -0.90 24.07 -23.93
C ALA A 376 -1.41 25.31 -24.69
N LYS A 377 -2.50 25.94 -24.21
CA LYS A 377 -3.01 27.20 -24.79
C LYS A 377 -2.00 28.34 -24.63
N ARG A 378 -1.38 28.49 -23.46
CA ARG A 378 -0.33 29.51 -23.21
C ARG A 378 0.90 29.31 -24.10
N ARG A 379 1.35 28.06 -24.30
CA ARG A 379 2.48 27.73 -25.19
C ARG A 379 2.18 27.93 -26.68
N ARG A 380 0.90 27.95 -27.10
CA ARG A 380 0.50 28.25 -28.49
C ARG A 380 0.36 29.75 -28.79
N HIS A 381 0.29 30.58 -27.76
CA HIS A 381 0.14 32.04 -27.88
C HIS A 381 1.42 32.83 -27.63
N ASN A 382 2.45 32.17 -27.11
CA ASN A 382 3.84 32.65 -27.05
C ASN A 382 4.63 32.02 -28.20
#